data_AF-A0A1J9QEU4-F1
#
_entry.id   AF-A0A1J9QEU4-F1
#
_cell.length_a   1.000
_cell.length_b   1.000
_cell.length_c   1.000
_cell.angle_alpha   90.00
_cell.angle_beta   90.00
_cell.angle_gamma   90.00
#
_symmetry.space_group_name_H-M   'P 1'
#
loop_
_entity.id
_entity.type
_entity.pdbx_description
1 polymer ?
#
loop_
_entity_poly.entity_id
_entity_poly.type
_entity_poly.pdbx_seq_one_letter_code
_entity_poly.pdbx_strand_id
1 'polypeptide(L)'
;MLTRLMDMITRSSAPSALLVVGNFGATICVLHLLPEDGTIERFGLSTPSSTTTFRHHGATEKARKQIGVVTLHFGDGETTSSFLEDVETEACKLWKDSTSGTLTLVQAGRDERLQRLQDVLHSAGLDAIHKR
;
A
#
# COMPACT_ATOMS: atom_id res chain seq x y z
N MET A 1 20.28 -17.08 -20.86
CA MET A 1 19.06 -17.16 -21.70
C MET A 1 17.97 -18.02 -21.06
N LEU A 2 18.30 -19.15 -20.41
CA LEU A 2 17.32 -20.02 -19.73
C LEU A 2 16.71 -19.43 -18.43
N THR A 3 17.42 -18.53 -17.75
CA THR A 3 16.98 -17.90 -16.49
C THR A 3 15.70 -17.08 -16.67
N ARG A 4 15.56 -16.37 -17.79
CA ARG A 4 14.36 -15.56 -18.09
C ARG A 4 13.10 -16.39 -18.34
N LEU A 5 13.24 -17.66 -18.76
CA LEU A 5 12.09 -18.54 -19.01
C LEU A 5 11.55 -19.14 -17.71
N MET A 6 12.41 -19.41 -16.73
CA MET A 6 11.98 -19.91 -15.42
C MET A 6 11.27 -18.85 -14.57
N ASP A 7 11.66 -17.57 -14.69
CA ASP A 7 10.96 -16.43 -14.08
C ASP A 7 9.55 -16.21 -14.66
N MET A 8 9.24 -16.78 -15.83
CA MET A 8 7.90 -16.70 -16.44
C MET A 8 6.99 -17.85 -15.99
N ILE A 9 7.56 -19.00 -15.60
CA ILE A 9 6.83 -20.22 -15.18
C ILE A 9 6.56 -20.19 -13.66
N THR A 10 7.45 -19.57 -12.89
CA THR A 10 7.08 -19.10 -11.56
C THR A 10 6.40 -17.75 -11.73
N ARG A 11 5.07 -17.66 -11.55
CA ARG A 11 4.41 -16.37 -11.37
C ARG A 11 5.01 -15.76 -10.11
N SER A 12 6.11 -15.03 -10.26
CA SER A 12 6.78 -14.28 -9.20
C SER A 12 5.78 -13.22 -8.76
N SER A 13 4.94 -13.57 -7.79
CA SER A 13 4.10 -12.62 -7.10
C SER A 13 5.04 -11.77 -6.27
N ALA A 14 5.51 -10.67 -6.84
CA ALA A 14 6.22 -9.66 -6.08
C ALA A 14 5.32 -9.26 -4.89
N PRO A 15 5.81 -9.34 -3.65
CA PRO A 15 5.01 -8.99 -2.50
C PRO A 15 4.72 -7.49 -2.53
N SER A 16 3.45 -7.09 -2.47
CA SER A 16 3.05 -5.69 -2.36
C SER A 16 2.25 -5.44 -1.09
N ALA A 17 2.14 -4.18 -0.70
CA ALA A 17 1.33 -3.74 0.43
C ALA A 17 0.30 -2.69 -0.02
N LEU A 18 -0.88 -2.75 0.60
CA LEU A 18 -2.00 -1.85 0.32
C LEU A 18 -2.46 -1.21 1.61
N LEU A 19 -2.74 0.09 1.57
CA LEU A 19 -3.53 0.78 2.57
C LEU A 19 -4.91 1.07 1.99
N VAL A 20 -5.96 0.70 2.73
CA VAL A 20 -7.35 0.85 2.29
C VAL A 20 -8.07 1.77 3.27
N VAL A 21 -8.76 2.78 2.73
CA VAL A 21 -9.56 3.74 3.48
C VAL A 21 -10.99 3.72 2.96
N GLY A 22 -11.96 3.53 3.85
CA GLY A 22 -13.37 3.53 3.51
C GLY A 22 -14.15 2.43 4.22
N ASN A 23 -15.46 2.43 4.00
CA ASN A 23 -16.37 1.43 4.54
C ASN A 23 -16.69 0.37 3.48
N PHE A 24 -16.73 -0.90 3.88
CA PHE A 24 -17.17 -1.99 3.00
C PHE A 24 -18.64 -1.82 2.62
N GLY A 25 -18.96 -2.07 1.36
CA GLY A 25 -20.28 -1.77 0.79
C GLY A 25 -20.45 -0.34 0.29
N ALA A 26 -19.38 0.45 0.33
CA ALA A 26 -19.26 1.74 -0.35
C ALA A 26 -18.00 1.75 -1.24
N THR A 27 -17.66 2.94 -1.75
CA THR A 27 -16.39 3.17 -2.41
C THR A 27 -15.27 3.15 -1.37
N ILE A 28 -14.27 2.29 -1.60
CA ILE A 28 -13.01 2.31 -0.87
C ILE A 28 -11.96 3.03 -1.72
N CYS A 29 -11.09 3.78 -1.05
CA CYS A 29 -9.90 4.36 -1.66
C CYS A 29 -8.69 3.54 -1.23
N VAL A 30 -7.80 3.26 -2.17
CA VAL A 30 -6.66 2.37 -1.99
C VAL A 30 -5.39 3.11 -2.37
N LEU A 31 -4.36 2.90 -1.56
CA LEU A 31 -3.00 3.36 -1.78
C LEU A 31 -2.10 2.12 -1.84
N HIS A 32 -1.46 1.92 -2.98
CA HIS A 32 -0.68 0.72 -3.31
C HIS A 32 0.78 1.09 -3.47
N LEU A 33 1.64 0.56 -2.61
CA LEU A 33 3.09 0.72 -2.74
C LEU A 33 3.68 -0.44 -3.56
N LEU A 34 4.24 -0.11 -4.72
CA LEU A 34 4.86 -1.07 -5.62
C LEU A 34 6.24 -1.51 -5.12
N PRO A 35 6.51 -2.82 -5.04
CA PRO A 35 7.79 -3.34 -4.55
C PRO A 35 8.98 -3.13 -5.49
N GLU A 36 8.76 -2.82 -6.76
CA GLU A 36 9.81 -2.74 -7.77
C GLU A 36 10.63 -1.44 -7.68
N ASP A 37 9.94 -0.31 -7.54
CA ASP A 37 10.51 1.03 -7.61
C ASP A 37 10.03 1.94 -6.46
N GLY A 38 9.09 1.47 -5.63
CA GLY A 38 8.46 2.27 -4.59
C GLY A 38 7.46 3.29 -5.11
N THR A 39 7.03 3.16 -6.37
CA THR A 39 5.94 3.95 -6.90
C THR A 39 4.70 3.70 -6.06
N ILE A 40 4.01 4.78 -5.68
CA ILE A 40 2.73 4.71 -4.98
C ILE A 40 1.63 5.00 -5.98
N GLU A 41 0.69 4.07 -6.10
CA GLU A 41 -0.51 4.21 -6.90
C GLU A 41 -1.72 4.50 -6.00
N ARG A 42 -2.61 5.38 -6.45
CA ARG A 42 -3.90 5.64 -5.80
C ARG A 42 -5.05 5.28 -6.74
N PHE A 43 -6.04 4.58 -6.23
CA PHE A 43 -7.26 4.29 -6.99
C PHE A 43 -8.46 4.04 -6.08
N GLY A 44 -9.67 4.20 -6.63
CA GLY A 44 -10.93 3.92 -5.96
C GLY A 44 -11.57 2.65 -6.48
N LEU A 45 -12.15 1.85 -5.58
CA LEU A 45 -12.94 0.67 -5.94
C LEU A 45 -14.32 0.76 -5.33
N SER A 46 -15.36 0.63 -6.15
CA SER A 46 -16.71 0.39 -5.66
C SER A 46 -16.84 -1.07 -5.24
N THR A 47 -16.88 -1.32 -3.93
CA THR A 47 -17.01 -2.68 -3.42
C THR A 47 -18.48 -3.07 -3.29
N PRO A 48 -18.91 -4.24 -3.79
CA PRO A 48 -20.16 -4.83 -3.35
C PRO A 48 -20.10 -5.06 -1.84
N SER A 49 -21.24 -4.92 -1.14
CA SER A 49 -21.33 -5.09 0.32
C SER A 49 -20.81 -6.42 0.87
N SER A 50 -20.65 -7.43 0.01
CA SER A 50 -20.26 -8.79 0.35
C SER A 50 -18.81 -9.15 0.03
N THR A 51 -18.05 -8.32 -0.69
CA THR A 51 -16.70 -8.71 -1.16
C THR A 51 -15.63 -8.26 -0.16
N THR A 52 -15.20 -9.18 0.70
CA THR A 52 -14.17 -8.89 1.72
C THR A 52 -12.75 -9.00 1.19
N THR A 53 -12.49 -9.71 0.09
CA THR A 53 -11.14 -9.99 -0.42
C THR A 53 -10.80 -9.12 -1.63
N PHE A 54 -9.76 -8.28 -1.49
CA PHE A 54 -9.27 -7.43 -2.58
C PHE A 54 -8.57 -8.25 -3.68
N ARG A 55 -8.93 -8.00 -4.94
CA ARG A 55 -8.32 -8.59 -6.13
C ARG A 55 -8.24 -7.54 -7.25
N HIS A 56 -7.04 -7.12 -7.62
CA HIS A 56 -6.83 -6.09 -8.63
C HIS A 56 -5.51 -6.30 -9.38
N HIS A 57 -5.49 -6.15 -10.71
CA HIS A 57 -4.31 -6.33 -11.58
C HIS A 57 -3.46 -7.60 -11.29
N GLY A 58 -4.11 -8.71 -10.93
CA GLY A 58 -3.43 -9.96 -10.60
C GLY A 58 -2.88 -10.04 -9.17
N ALA A 59 -2.90 -8.95 -8.41
CA ALA A 59 -2.68 -8.96 -6.96
C ALA A 59 -3.90 -9.57 -6.27
N THR A 60 -3.65 -10.45 -5.29
CA THR A 60 -4.67 -11.07 -4.45
C THR A 60 -4.30 -10.83 -3.00
N GLU A 61 -5.23 -10.26 -2.24
CA GLU A 61 -5.07 -10.05 -0.81
C GLU A 61 -4.78 -11.36 -0.08
N LYS A 62 -3.75 -11.34 0.77
CA LYS A 62 -3.37 -12.48 1.61
C LYS A 62 -3.81 -12.31 3.06
N ALA A 63 -3.67 -11.11 3.59
CA ALA A 63 -4.05 -10.77 4.94
C ALA A 63 -4.39 -9.29 5.01
N ARG A 64 -5.19 -8.92 6.00
CA ARG A 64 -5.55 -7.54 6.32
C ARG A 64 -5.49 -7.35 7.82
N LYS A 65 -5.03 -6.17 8.22
CA LYS A 65 -5.02 -5.70 9.60
C LYS A 65 -5.54 -4.27 9.62
N GLN A 66 -6.51 -3.99 10.48
CA GLN A 66 -6.91 -2.61 10.73
C GLN A 66 -5.81 -1.92 11.55
N ILE A 67 -5.35 -0.76 11.08
CA ILE A 67 -4.28 0.00 11.74
C ILE A 67 -4.82 1.16 12.58
N GLY A 68 -6.05 1.62 12.30
CA GLY A 68 -6.68 2.71 13.03
C GLY A 68 -8.04 3.09 12.45
N VAL A 69 -8.61 4.16 12.98
CA VAL A 69 -9.83 4.81 12.49
C VAL A 69 -9.55 6.31 12.43
N VAL A 70 -9.99 6.96 11.36
CA VAL A 70 -9.88 8.41 11.18
C VAL A 70 -11.27 8.99 10.94
N THR A 71 -11.53 10.15 11.53
CA THR A 71 -12.74 10.94 11.27
C THR A 71 -12.37 12.08 10.34
N LEU A 72 -13.00 12.14 9.17
CA LEU A 72 -12.78 13.19 8.18
C LEU A 72 -13.97 14.15 8.20
N HIS A 73 -13.71 15.45 8.36
CA HIS A 73 -14.72 16.50 8.44
C HIS A 73 -14.99 17.09 7.05
N PHE A 74 -15.94 16.49 6.33
CA PHE A 74 -16.31 16.89 4.97
C PHE A 74 -16.73 18.37 4.79
N GLY A 75 -17.01 19.09 5.88
CA GLY A 75 -17.36 20.52 5.85
C GLY A 75 -16.16 21.46 5.68
N ASP A 76 -14.96 21.03 6.05
CA ASP A 76 -13.75 21.87 6.07
C ASP A 76 -12.86 21.65 4.84
N GLY A 77 -13.41 20.98 3.80
CA GLY A 77 -12.66 20.59 2.60
C GLY A 77 -11.85 19.30 2.77
N GLU A 78 -11.91 18.64 3.93
CA GLU A 78 -11.30 17.34 4.11
C GLU A 78 -12.03 16.27 3.28
N THR A 79 -11.24 15.49 2.57
CA THR A 79 -11.73 14.35 1.78
C THR A 79 -10.83 13.14 2.01
N THR A 80 -11.33 11.95 1.69
CA THR A 80 -10.51 10.74 1.65
C THR A 80 -9.29 10.92 0.72
N SER A 81 -9.42 11.69 -0.35
CA SER A 81 -8.30 12.02 -1.24
C SER A 81 -7.21 12.81 -0.50
N SER A 82 -7.59 13.90 0.17
CA SER A 82 -6.63 14.72 0.94
C SER A 82 -5.95 13.93 2.07
N PHE A 83 -6.67 13.01 2.72
CA PHE A 83 -6.06 12.11 3.70
C PHE A 83 -5.04 11.16 3.07
N LEU A 84 -5.36 10.58 1.91
CA LEU A 84 -4.41 9.74 1.17
C LEU A 84 -3.25 10.55 0.58
N GLU A 85 -3.42 11.85 0.37
CA GLU A 85 -2.33 12.79 0.04
C GLU A 85 -1.32 12.91 1.16
N ASP A 86 -1.79 13.08 2.39
CA ASP A 86 -0.92 13.09 3.57
C ASP A 86 -0.21 11.75 3.76
N VAL A 87 -0.94 10.62 3.63
CA VAL A 87 -0.36 9.29 3.78
C VAL A 87 0.72 9.01 2.73
N GLU A 88 0.48 9.30 1.45
CA GLU A 88 1.52 9.05 0.44
C GLU A 88 2.70 10.01 0.58
N THR A 89 2.49 11.24 1.03
CA THR A 89 3.59 12.17 1.32
C THR A 89 4.52 11.58 2.38
N GLU A 90 3.96 11.08 3.48
CA GLU A 90 4.76 10.44 4.54
C GLU A 90 5.35 9.09 4.09
N ALA A 91 4.60 8.28 3.35
CA ALA A 91 5.10 7.01 2.82
C ALA A 91 6.26 7.21 1.84
N CYS A 92 6.17 8.20 0.96
CA CYS A 92 7.27 8.57 0.04
C CYS A 92 8.52 8.99 0.80
N LYS A 93 8.36 9.77 1.87
CA LYS A 93 9.47 10.21 2.72
C LYS A 93 10.12 9.00 3.42
N LEU A 94 9.33 8.17 4.10
CA LEU A 94 9.80 6.97 4.78
C LEU A 94 10.47 5.98 3.81
N TRP A 95 9.93 5.83 2.60
CA TRP A 95 10.51 4.97 1.58
C TRP A 95 11.89 5.46 1.13
N LYS A 96 12.03 6.77 0.86
CA LYS A 96 13.32 7.39 0.49
C LYS A 96 14.35 7.28 1.61
N ASP A 97 13.95 7.56 2.84
CA ASP A 97 14.84 7.45 4.01
C ASP A 97 15.30 6.00 4.20
N SER A 98 14.41 5.02 3.99
CA SER A 98 14.72 3.60 4.12
C SER A 98 15.60 3.05 2.98
N THR A 99 15.57 3.66 1.79
CA THR A 99 16.37 3.25 0.62
C THR A 99 17.70 4.00 0.51
N SER A 100 17.85 5.12 1.22
CA SER A 100 19.13 5.84 1.35
C SER A 100 20.16 5.07 2.20
N GLY A 101 19.71 4.11 3.02
CA GLY A 101 20.57 3.16 3.74
C GLY A 101 21.13 2.06 2.83
N THR A 102 22.32 1.53 3.18
CA THR A 102 23.24 0.64 2.41
C THR A 102 22.66 -0.66 1.81
N LEU A 103 21.36 -0.93 1.91
CA LEU A 103 20.69 -2.07 1.29
C LEU A 103 19.78 -1.59 0.15
N THR A 104 20.29 -1.65 -1.07
CA THR A 104 19.48 -1.60 -2.28
C THR A 104 18.45 -2.72 -2.21
N LEU A 105 17.17 -2.39 -2.41
CA LEU A 105 16.04 -3.33 -2.34
C LEU A 105 16.24 -4.58 -3.22
N VAL A 106 17.07 -4.46 -4.25
CA VAL A 106 17.51 -5.52 -5.16
C VAL A 106 18.21 -6.69 -4.45
N GLN A 107 18.83 -6.46 -3.29
CA GLN A 107 19.58 -7.47 -2.52
C GLN A 107 18.81 -8.07 -1.35
N ALA A 108 17.66 -7.47 -0.97
CA ALA A 108 16.87 -7.90 0.18
C ALA A 108 16.00 -9.12 -0.17
N GLY A 109 15.88 -10.05 0.78
CA GLY A 109 15.01 -11.22 0.66
C GLY A 109 13.54 -10.82 0.44
N ARG A 110 12.74 -11.72 -0.14
CA ARG A 110 11.31 -11.44 -0.40
C ARG A 110 10.55 -11.00 0.85
N ASP A 111 10.80 -11.65 1.98
CA ASP A 111 10.10 -11.39 3.24
C ASP A 111 10.54 -10.05 3.86
N GLU A 112 11.82 -9.72 3.76
CA GLU A 112 12.36 -8.42 4.19
C GLU A 112 11.76 -7.26 3.38
N ARG A 113 11.60 -7.46 2.06
CA ARG A 113 10.93 -6.48 1.20
C ARG A 113 9.46 -6.30 1.59
N LEU A 114 8.73 -7.40 1.80
CA LEU A 114 7.33 -7.32 2.24
C LEU A 114 7.20 -6.61 3.58
N GLN A 115 8.04 -6.96 4.55
CA GLN A 115 8.02 -6.34 5.88
C GLN A 115 8.26 -4.83 5.78
N ARG A 116 9.26 -4.41 5.00
CA ARG A 116 9.55 -2.98 4.78
C ARG A 116 8.38 -2.24 4.16
N LEU A 117 7.74 -2.81 3.13
CA LEU A 117 6.56 -2.20 2.49
C LEU A 117 5.41 -2.03 3.49
N GLN A 118 5.20 -3.04 4.34
CA GLN A 118 4.19 -2.97 5.41
C GLN A 118 4.53 -1.91 6.44
N ASP A 119 5.78 -1.84 6.90
CA ASP A 119 6.23 -0.89 7.92
C ASP A 119 6.10 0.56 7.43
N VAL A 120 6.42 0.82 6.16
CA VAL A 120 6.28 2.15 5.54
C VAL A 120 4.83 2.58 5.50
N LEU A 121 3.93 1.74 4.95
CA LEU A 121 2.51 2.09 4.87
C LEU A 121 1.84 2.17 6.24
N HIS A 122 2.22 1.28 7.16
CA HIS A 122 1.69 1.29 8.53
C HIS A 122 2.09 2.57 9.27
N SER A 123 3.37 2.96 9.20
CA SER A 123 3.86 4.16 9.86
C SER A 123 3.28 5.43 9.24
N ALA A 124 3.26 5.52 7.92
CA ALA A 124 2.65 6.65 7.20
C ALA A 124 1.14 6.79 7.51
N GLY A 125 0.43 5.66 7.56
CA GLY A 125 -0.98 5.62 7.92
C GLY A 125 -1.22 6.11 9.35
N LEU A 126 -0.43 5.64 10.32
CA LEU A 126 -0.54 6.08 11.71
C LEU A 126 -0.22 7.57 11.88
N ASP A 127 0.85 8.05 11.24
CA ASP A 127 1.23 9.47 11.32
C ASP A 127 0.15 10.36 10.73
N ALA A 128 -0.44 9.99 9.59
CA ALA A 128 -1.56 10.73 9.00
C ALA A 128 -2.81 10.71 9.88
N ILE A 129 -3.08 9.60 10.58
CA ILE A 129 -4.17 9.50 11.55
C ILE A 129 -3.92 10.43 12.74
N HIS A 130 -2.72 10.44 13.31
CA HIS A 130 -2.40 11.26 14.49
C HIS A 130 -2.42 12.77 14.23
N LYS A 131 -2.29 13.19 12.98
CA LYS A 131 -2.36 14.61 12.58
C LYS A 131 -3.80 15.15 12.50
N ARG A 132 -4.81 14.30 12.66
CA ARG A 132 -6.24 14.64 12.58
C ARG A 132 -6.93 14.35 13.92
#